data_AF-A0A7R9FPW0-F1
#
_entry.id   AF-A0A7R9FPW0-F1
#
_cell.length_a   1.000
_cell.length_b   1.000
_cell.length_c   1.000
_cell.angle_alpha   90.00
_cell.angle_beta   90.00
_cell.angle_gamma   90.00
#
_symmetry.space_group_name_H-M   'P 1'
#
loop_
_entity.id
_entity.type
_entity.pdbx_description
1 polymer ?
#
loop_
_entity_poly.entity_id
_entity_poly.type
_entity_poly.pdbx_seq_one_letter_code
_entity_poly.pdbx_strand_id
1 'polypeptide(L)'
;MNLPPTWIRILGDEQPLSAGRQEKILCKVAGSRPPPSISWWLGAQWLQGSNEVHSEDGNVTTSVLLLTPTVADNGKYLSCHADNRLAKGSSLEAGRRLLVHYKPIVMLKYGRSIIEENISVGKDVYFECSVEANPIAYHVDWKHNNASLMPHKRGGVIVGNQTLVLQGVNRSSAGIYTCSATNGEGTGYSAALPLRIQYPPECGGRGSKVLWVSLKELAKVECRVEADPPPDAFHWKFNNSAETILVPESQFTESGWTSMLEFTPLTEFDYGTLQCWAENSVGRQASPCMFHIVKAEHPDPVTNCSSKLEDRFSVTIKCAPGGDGGLVQVFHMEAYVMPARTLLVNRSAETPNFTVKGLQHDVEYRFVLYASNPKGFSDNISMDVFMGEKALAGTSFFSYATSAYH
;
A
#
# COMPACT_ATOMS: atom_id res chain seq x y z
N MET A 1 5.36 -64.51 55.42
CA MET A 1 5.83 -63.36 56.25
C MET A 1 5.70 -62.12 55.39
N ASN A 2 5.01 -61.10 55.88
CA ASN A 2 4.79 -59.87 55.13
C ASN A 2 5.88 -58.87 55.50
N LEU A 3 6.68 -58.46 54.51
CA LEU A 3 7.78 -57.52 54.66
C LEU A 3 7.44 -56.21 53.96
N PRO A 4 7.61 -55.06 54.63
CA PRO A 4 7.43 -53.77 53.99
C PRO A 4 8.53 -53.45 52.98
N PRO A 5 8.30 -52.53 52.03
CA PRO A 5 9.37 -52.02 51.17
C PRO A 5 10.47 -51.36 52.00
N THR A 6 11.73 -51.64 51.68
CA THR A 6 12.89 -51.09 52.41
C THR A 6 13.70 -50.10 51.59
N TRP A 7 13.50 -50.09 50.26
CA TRP A 7 14.23 -49.22 49.35
C TRP A 7 13.36 -48.84 48.16
N ILE A 8 13.40 -47.57 47.78
CA ILE A 8 12.69 -47.02 46.62
C ILE A 8 13.59 -46.00 45.92
N ARG A 9 13.61 -46.01 44.59
CA ARG A 9 14.33 -45.00 43.81
C ARG A 9 13.68 -44.78 42.45
N ILE A 10 13.56 -43.50 42.07
CA ILE A 10 13.29 -43.11 40.69
C ILE A 10 14.61 -43.14 39.91
N LEU A 11 14.60 -43.86 38.79
CA LEU A 11 15.68 -43.95 37.81
C LEU A 11 15.19 -43.31 36.51
N GLY A 12 16.04 -42.50 35.90
CA GLY A 12 15.77 -41.77 34.67
C GLY A 12 16.91 -40.79 34.42
N ASP A 13 16.90 -40.12 33.27
CA ASP A 13 17.91 -39.11 32.98
C ASP A 13 17.83 -37.97 34.03
N GLU A 14 18.98 -37.64 34.62
CA GLU A 14 19.13 -36.51 35.53
C GLU A 14 19.19 -35.18 34.76
N GLN A 15 19.28 -35.24 33.43
CA GLN A 15 19.13 -34.08 32.57
C GLN A 15 17.71 -33.46 32.67
N PRO A 16 17.60 -32.16 32.39
CA PRO A 16 16.31 -31.49 32.22
C PRO A 16 15.45 -32.20 31.17
N LEU A 17 14.15 -32.31 31.44
CA LEU A 17 13.19 -32.88 30.49
C LEU A 17 12.77 -31.81 29.48
N SER A 18 12.56 -32.15 28.22
CA SER A 18 12.00 -31.21 27.22
C SER A 18 10.48 -31.28 27.19
N ALA A 19 9.81 -30.13 27.23
CA ALA A 19 8.36 -30.04 27.14
C ALA A 19 7.84 -30.63 25.80
N GLY A 20 6.80 -31.47 25.88
CA GLY A 20 6.19 -32.14 24.72
C GLY A 20 6.97 -33.37 24.22
N ARG A 21 8.15 -33.66 24.79
CA ARG A 21 8.93 -34.87 24.47
C ARG A 21 8.62 -35.96 25.49
N GLN A 22 8.20 -37.13 25.00
CA GLN A 22 7.89 -38.26 25.86
C GLN A 22 9.17 -38.87 26.43
N GLU A 23 9.24 -38.99 27.74
CA GLU A 23 10.38 -39.51 28.48
C GLU A 23 9.97 -40.72 29.32
N LYS A 24 10.90 -41.69 29.42
CA LYS A 24 10.69 -42.94 30.16
C LYS A 24 11.35 -42.84 31.54
N ILE A 25 10.53 -42.87 32.59
CA ILE A 25 10.96 -42.79 33.98
C ILE A 25 10.64 -44.12 34.66
N LEU A 26 11.56 -44.66 35.44
CA LEU A 26 11.40 -45.93 36.13
C LEU A 26 11.37 -45.71 37.65
N CYS A 27 10.52 -46.44 38.36
CA CYS A 27 10.58 -46.52 39.81
C CYS A 27 10.88 -47.96 40.18
N LYS A 28 11.97 -48.18 40.92
CA LYS A 28 12.34 -49.50 41.44
C LYS A 28 12.15 -49.52 42.95
N VAL A 29 11.51 -50.58 43.42
CA VAL A 29 11.22 -50.83 44.83
C VAL A 29 11.78 -52.20 45.20
N ALA A 30 12.49 -52.31 46.32
CA ALA A 30 13.07 -53.57 46.78
C ALA A 30 12.70 -53.89 48.24
N GLY A 31 12.78 -55.17 48.60
CA GLY A 31 12.64 -55.66 49.98
C GLY A 31 11.21 -55.90 50.46
N SER A 32 10.20 -55.69 49.62
CA SER A 32 8.79 -55.93 49.96
C SER A 32 8.37 -57.36 49.63
N ARG A 33 7.65 -58.01 50.54
CA ARG A 33 6.98 -59.29 50.32
C ARG A 33 5.56 -59.26 50.90
N PRO A 34 4.50 -59.54 50.13
CA PRO A 34 4.48 -59.70 48.68
C PRO A 34 4.87 -58.40 47.93
N PRO A 35 5.01 -58.44 46.59
CA PRO A 35 5.30 -57.26 45.79
C PRO A 35 4.35 -56.09 46.09
N PRO A 36 4.86 -54.85 46.24
CA PRO A 36 4.05 -53.68 46.55
C PRO A 36 3.39 -53.13 45.28
N SER A 37 2.26 -52.42 45.43
CA SER A 37 1.70 -51.60 44.35
C SER A 37 2.48 -50.29 44.22
N ILE A 38 2.76 -49.86 43.00
CA ILE A 38 3.47 -48.60 42.73
C ILE A 38 2.50 -47.59 42.10
N SER A 39 2.38 -46.41 42.69
CA SER A 39 1.59 -45.30 42.13
C SER A 39 2.46 -44.09 41.84
N TRP A 40 2.16 -43.39 40.74
CA TRP A 40 2.90 -42.21 40.28
C TRP A 40 2.08 -40.95 40.52
N TRP A 41 2.75 -39.89 40.96
CA TRP A 41 2.12 -38.63 41.30
C TRP A 41 2.97 -37.46 40.84
N LEU A 42 2.33 -36.43 40.26
CA LEU A 42 2.95 -35.16 39.92
C LEU A 42 2.25 -34.04 40.69
N GLY A 43 2.86 -33.59 41.78
CA GLY A 43 2.14 -32.82 42.80
C GLY A 43 1.01 -33.66 43.38
N ALA A 44 -0.23 -33.15 43.31
CA ALA A 44 -1.43 -33.86 43.77
C ALA A 44 -2.08 -34.74 42.69
N GLN A 45 -1.59 -34.69 41.44
CA GLN A 45 -2.20 -35.39 40.33
C GLN A 45 -1.66 -36.81 40.22
N TRP A 46 -2.56 -37.81 40.23
CA TRP A 46 -2.21 -39.19 39.93
C TRP A 46 -1.88 -39.36 38.44
N LEU A 47 -0.82 -40.09 38.14
CA LEU A 47 -0.37 -40.42 36.79
C LEU A 47 -0.46 -41.93 36.55
N GLN A 48 -0.87 -42.31 35.33
CA GLN A 48 -0.94 -43.71 34.93
C GLN A 48 0.45 -44.24 34.58
N GLY A 49 0.98 -45.11 35.44
CA GLY A 49 2.18 -45.91 35.16
C GLY A 49 1.85 -47.19 34.41
N SER A 50 2.89 -47.92 33.98
CA SER A 50 2.78 -49.29 33.50
C SER A 50 2.38 -50.23 34.64
N ASN A 51 1.86 -51.39 34.26
CA ASN A 51 1.76 -52.54 35.17
C ASN A 51 3.14 -52.83 35.79
N GLU A 52 3.12 -53.28 37.05
CA GLU A 52 4.31 -53.65 37.78
C GLU A 52 4.97 -54.90 37.19
N VAL A 53 6.29 -54.83 37.04
CA VAL A 53 7.13 -55.95 36.61
C VAL A 53 7.98 -56.39 37.80
N HIS A 54 7.94 -57.69 38.11
CA HIS A 54 8.66 -58.29 39.23
C HIS A 54 9.91 -59.03 38.73
N SER A 55 10.99 -58.96 39.50
CA SER A 55 12.17 -59.79 39.25
C SER A 55 11.88 -61.27 39.52
N GLU A 56 12.68 -62.17 38.94
CA GLU A 56 12.50 -63.63 39.07
C GLU A 56 12.55 -64.12 40.52
N ASP A 57 13.34 -63.45 41.37
CA ASP A 57 13.45 -63.72 42.81
C ASP A 57 12.34 -63.03 43.65
N GLY A 58 11.45 -62.27 43.00
CA GLY A 58 10.35 -61.52 43.60
C GLY A 58 10.78 -60.38 44.53
N ASN A 59 12.07 -60.04 44.56
CA ASN A 59 12.63 -59.08 45.52
C ASN A 59 12.49 -57.62 45.04
N VAL A 60 12.45 -57.40 43.72
CA VAL A 60 12.39 -56.08 43.10
C VAL A 60 11.11 -55.95 42.29
N THR A 61 10.39 -54.86 42.50
CA THR A 61 9.22 -54.47 41.72
C THR A 61 9.51 -53.16 41.00
N THR A 62 9.26 -53.12 39.69
CA THR A 62 9.51 -51.96 38.83
C THR A 62 8.23 -51.50 38.16
N SER A 63 7.95 -50.20 38.19
CA SER A 63 6.93 -49.57 37.34
C SER A 63 7.59 -48.54 36.43
N VAL A 64 7.04 -48.36 35.24
CA VAL A 64 7.51 -47.39 34.25
C VAL A 64 6.45 -46.32 34.04
N LEU A 65 6.83 -45.06 34.14
CA LEU A 65 6.02 -43.92 33.73
C LEU A 65 6.52 -43.41 32.36
N LEU A 66 5.57 -43.29 31.43
CA LEU A 66 5.78 -42.58 30.18
C LEU A 66 5.23 -41.16 30.35
N LEU A 67 6.11 -40.20 30.60
CA LEU A 67 5.74 -38.83 30.90
C LEU A 67 6.03 -37.93 29.70
N THR A 68 5.02 -37.18 29.25
CA THR A 68 5.21 -36.06 28.32
C THR A 68 5.01 -34.78 29.11
N PRO A 69 6.08 -34.13 29.62
CA PRO A 69 5.95 -32.97 30.48
C PRO A 69 5.48 -31.76 29.70
N THR A 70 4.72 -30.89 30.36
CA THR A 70 4.30 -29.58 29.84
C THR A 70 5.11 -28.46 30.49
N VAL A 71 5.02 -27.24 29.94
CA VAL A 71 5.66 -26.05 30.53
C VAL A 71 5.22 -25.84 31.99
N ALA A 72 3.94 -26.08 32.28
CA ALA A 72 3.36 -25.94 33.62
C ALA A 72 3.87 -26.99 34.62
N ASP A 73 4.53 -28.05 34.17
CA ASP A 73 5.08 -29.09 35.03
C ASP A 73 6.47 -28.74 35.56
N ASN A 74 7.10 -27.69 35.04
CA ASN A 74 8.37 -27.20 35.54
C ASN A 74 8.28 -26.86 37.04
N GLY A 75 9.18 -27.41 37.84
CA GLY A 75 9.22 -27.23 39.30
C GLY A 75 8.24 -28.11 40.09
N LYS A 76 7.29 -28.81 39.45
CA LYS A 76 6.41 -29.75 40.15
C LYS A 76 7.20 -30.95 40.67
N TYR A 77 6.75 -31.52 41.79
CA TYR A 77 7.38 -32.69 42.39
C TYR A 77 6.80 -33.98 41.81
N LEU A 78 7.62 -34.75 41.12
CA LEU A 78 7.27 -36.09 40.64
C LEU A 78 7.68 -37.11 41.71
N SER A 79 6.73 -37.93 42.14
CA SER A 79 6.96 -38.97 43.15
C SER A 79 6.37 -40.32 42.74
N CYS A 80 7.05 -41.41 43.10
CA CYS A 80 6.49 -42.75 43.10
C CYS A 80 6.31 -43.25 44.53
N HIS A 81 5.16 -43.86 44.79
CA HIS A 81 4.72 -44.34 46.10
C HIS A 81 4.57 -45.86 46.06
N ALA A 82 5.25 -46.55 46.97
CA ALA A 82 5.17 -47.99 47.11
C ALA A 82 4.36 -48.36 48.36
N ASP A 83 3.28 -49.13 48.16
CA ASP A 83 2.39 -49.58 49.23
C ASP A 83 2.28 -51.11 49.21
N ASN A 84 2.56 -51.73 50.35
CA ASN A 84 2.24 -53.14 50.61
C ASN A 84 1.14 -53.23 51.67
N ARG A 85 -0.12 -53.32 51.22
CA ARG A 85 -1.31 -53.37 52.08
C ARG A 85 -1.32 -54.53 53.10
N LEU A 86 -0.52 -55.56 52.87
CA LEU A 86 -0.43 -56.74 53.73
C LEU A 86 0.66 -56.59 54.82
N ALA A 87 1.59 -55.64 54.67
CA ALA A 87 2.58 -55.26 55.67
C ALA A 87 2.15 -53.95 56.34
N LYS A 88 1.60 -54.01 57.56
CA LYS A 88 1.14 -52.81 58.28
C LYS A 88 2.32 -51.85 58.55
N GLY A 89 2.18 -50.59 58.13
CA GLY A 89 2.89 -49.46 58.74
C GLY A 89 4.07 -48.83 57.99
N SER A 90 4.30 -49.12 56.71
CA SER A 90 5.33 -48.36 55.96
C SER A 90 5.10 -48.40 54.45
N SER A 91 4.50 -47.34 53.91
CA SER A 91 4.67 -46.95 52.52
C SER A 91 5.99 -46.19 52.37
N LEU A 92 6.64 -46.32 51.21
CA LEU A 92 7.83 -45.54 50.89
C LEU A 92 7.55 -44.64 49.68
N GLU A 93 8.17 -43.46 49.69
CA GLU A 93 8.09 -42.48 48.61
C GLU A 93 9.50 -42.12 48.15
N ALA A 94 9.70 -42.07 46.84
CA ALA A 94 10.85 -41.40 46.23
C ALA A 94 10.34 -40.38 45.23
N GLY A 95 10.98 -39.23 45.16
CA GLY A 95 10.61 -38.19 44.20
C GLY A 95 11.72 -37.21 43.90
N ARG A 96 11.49 -36.39 42.88
CA ARG A 96 12.35 -35.26 42.50
C ARG A 96 11.50 -34.12 41.93
N ARG A 97 11.97 -32.88 42.06
CA ARG A 97 11.38 -31.76 41.31
C ARG A 97 11.76 -31.88 39.84
N LEU A 98 10.79 -31.70 38.96
CA LEU A 98 11.05 -31.69 37.52
C LEU A 98 11.70 -30.37 37.12
N LEU A 99 12.79 -30.46 36.37
CA LEU A 99 13.34 -29.35 35.62
C LEU A 99 12.91 -29.56 34.17
N VAL A 100 11.98 -28.74 33.69
CA VAL A 100 11.43 -28.86 32.34
C VAL A 100 11.91 -27.68 31.50
N HIS A 101 12.66 -27.99 30.45
CA HIS A 101 13.04 -27.04 29.42
C HIS A 101 11.94 -26.91 28.36
N TYR A 102 11.77 -25.70 27.84
CA TYR A 102 10.81 -25.39 26.80
C TYR A 102 11.29 -24.22 25.93
N LYS A 103 10.80 -24.17 24.68
CA LYS A 103 11.03 -23.05 23.77
C LYS A 103 10.49 -21.75 24.36
N PRO A 104 11.09 -20.58 24.09
CA PRO A 104 10.61 -19.32 24.64
C PRO A 104 9.13 -19.04 24.31
N ILE A 105 8.37 -18.57 25.28
CA ILE A 105 7.02 -18.03 25.12
C ILE A 105 7.17 -16.51 25.03
N VAL A 106 6.78 -15.95 23.88
CA VAL A 106 7.09 -14.55 23.52
C VAL A 106 5.82 -13.74 23.39
N MET A 107 5.75 -12.60 24.09
CA MET A 107 4.65 -11.65 24.01
C MET A 107 5.18 -10.28 23.62
N LEU A 108 4.71 -9.78 22.47
CA LEU A 108 5.04 -8.44 21.96
C LEU A 108 3.90 -7.47 22.27
N LYS A 109 4.23 -6.31 22.82
CA LYS A 109 3.29 -5.25 23.20
C LYS A 109 3.88 -3.88 22.89
N TYR A 110 3.03 -2.87 22.83
CA TYR A 110 3.48 -1.48 22.94
C TYR A 110 4.02 -1.20 24.35
N GLY A 111 4.99 -0.30 24.44
CA GLY A 111 5.45 0.24 25.71
C GLY A 111 4.30 0.94 26.45
N ARG A 112 4.31 0.90 27.78
CA ARG A 112 3.18 1.37 28.63
C ARG A 112 2.73 2.82 28.38
N SER A 113 3.60 3.68 27.85
CA SER A 113 3.31 5.08 27.56
C SER A 113 2.69 5.32 26.18
N ILE A 114 2.58 4.28 25.35
CA ILE A 114 2.07 4.39 23.98
C ILE A 114 0.56 4.13 23.97
N ILE A 115 -0.17 5.05 23.35
CA ILE A 115 -1.59 4.93 23.02
C ILE A 115 -1.66 4.69 21.52
N GLU A 116 -2.07 3.49 21.11
CA GLU A 116 -2.03 3.02 19.72
C GLU A 116 -2.79 3.95 18.77
N GLU A 117 -3.91 4.51 19.21
CA GLU A 117 -4.78 5.38 18.42
C GLU A 117 -4.21 6.79 18.19
N ASN A 118 -3.08 7.15 18.81
CA ASN A 118 -2.49 8.49 18.73
C ASN A 118 -1.03 8.46 18.22
N ILE A 119 -0.64 7.39 17.55
CA ILE A 119 0.68 7.28 16.93
C ILE A 119 0.63 8.05 15.60
N SER A 120 1.39 9.14 15.52
CA SER A 120 1.48 9.99 14.34
C SER A 120 2.93 10.19 13.91
N VAL A 121 3.13 10.67 12.67
CA VAL A 121 4.46 10.99 12.15
C VAL A 121 5.24 11.92 13.09
N GLY A 122 6.55 11.67 13.21
CA GLY A 122 7.46 12.41 14.06
C GLY A 122 7.46 12.00 15.54
N LYS A 123 6.52 11.16 16.00
CA LYS A 123 6.52 10.64 17.38
C LYS A 123 7.47 9.45 17.55
N ASP A 124 7.89 9.20 18.78
CA ASP A 124 8.67 8.03 19.15
C ASP A 124 7.73 6.88 19.57
N VAL A 125 8.04 5.66 19.13
CA VAL A 125 7.28 4.45 19.44
C VAL A 125 8.19 3.43 20.12
N TYR A 126 7.68 2.83 21.19
CA TYR A 126 8.39 1.83 21.99
C TYR A 126 7.63 0.51 21.96
N PHE A 127 8.35 -0.58 21.78
CA PHE A 127 7.84 -1.94 21.88
C PHE A 127 8.53 -2.69 23.00
N GLU A 128 7.79 -3.58 23.65
CA GLU A 128 8.27 -4.46 24.72
C GLU A 128 8.02 -5.92 24.32
N CYS A 129 9.09 -6.70 24.29
CA CYS A 129 9.08 -8.13 24.00
C CYS A 129 9.37 -8.91 25.28
N SER A 130 8.30 -9.36 25.93
CA SER A 130 8.36 -10.19 27.13
C SER A 130 8.65 -11.63 26.75
N VAL A 131 9.69 -12.22 27.34
CA VAL A 131 10.16 -13.58 27.04
C VAL A 131 10.15 -14.44 28.31
N GLU A 132 9.31 -15.47 28.34
CA GLU A 132 9.34 -16.52 29.35
C GLU A 132 10.03 -17.76 28.74
N ALA A 133 11.16 -18.18 29.31
CA ALA A 133 11.95 -19.26 28.74
C ALA A 133 12.71 -20.05 29.82
N ASN A 134 12.81 -21.36 29.63
CA ASN A 134 13.71 -22.21 30.39
C ASN A 134 14.42 -23.20 29.45
N PRO A 135 15.75 -23.16 29.28
CA PRO A 135 16.68 -22.18 29.83
C PRO A 135 16.41 -20.77 29.31
N ILE A 136 17.06 -19.77 29.92
CA ILE A 136 16.97 -18.38 29.47
C ILE A 136 17.30 -18.25 27.98
N ALA A 137 16.55 -17.40 27.27
CA ALA A 137 16.83 -17.12 25.87
C ALA A 137 18.14 -16.32 25.75
N TYR A 138 19.02 -16.74 24.84
CA TYR A 138 20.31 -16.09 24.60
C TYR A 138 20.28 -15.14 23.41
N HIS A 139 19.21 -15.17 22.61
CA HIS A 139 19.05 -14.36 21.42
C HIS A 139 17.61 -13.86 21.29
N VAL A 140 17.45 -12.58 20.93
CA VAL A 140 16.17 -11.97 20.61
C VAL A 140 16.30 -11.22 19.29
N ASP A 141 15.40 -11.51 18.37
CA ASP A 141 15.33 -10.94 17.03
C ASP A 141 14.04 -10.15 16.84
N TRP A 142 14.16 -9.03 16.12
CA TRP A 142 13.03 -8.19 15.73
C TRP A 142 12.83 -8.25 14.23
N LYS A 143 11.58 -8.24 13.79
CA LYS A 143 11.23 -8.17 12.37
C LYS A 143 10.19 -7.10 12.13
N HIS A 144 10.31 -6.43 10.98
CA HIS A 144 9.32 -5.53 10.41
C HIS A 144 8.97 -6.03 9.01
N ASN A 145 7.67 -6.29 8.78
CA ASN A 145 7.16 -6.87 7.54
C ASN A 145 7.92 -8.15 7.13
N ASN A 146 8.16 -9.02 8.11
CA ASN A 146 8.89 -10.29 7.98
C ASN A 146 10.40 -10.17 7.66
N ALA A 147 10.94 -8.97 7.51
CA ALA A 147 12.37 -8.72 7.34
C ALA A 147 13.04 -8.46 8.70
N SER A 148 14.27 -8.99 8.89
CA SER A 148 15.06 -8.75 10.10
C SER A 148 15.38 -7.26 10.25
N LEU A 149 15.10 -6.72 11.43
CA LEU A 149 15.21 -5.31 11.73
C LEU A 149 16.58 -5.04 12.36
N MET A 150 17.46 -4.40 11.59
CA MET A 150 18.82 -4.10 12.04
C MET A 150 18.86 -2.79 12.82
N PRO A 151 19.71 -2.68 13.87
CA PRO A 151 19.94 -1.43 14.57
C PRO A 151 20.43 -0.34 13.61
N HIS A 152 19.77 0.82 13.62
CA HIS A 152 20.13 1.95 12.78
C HIS A 152 19.91 3.28 13.53
N LYS A 153 20.84 3.59 14.43
CA LYS A 153 20.74 4.76 15.34
C LYS A 153 20.52 6.09 14.61
N ARG A 154 21.18 6.30 13.46
CA ARG A 154 21.02 7.54 12.67
C ARG A 154 19.63 7.70 12.05
N GLY A 155 18.94 6.59 11.78
CA GLY A 155 17.55 6.59 11.31
C GLY A 155 16.55 6.24 12.41
N GLY A 156 16.91 6.43 13.69
CA GLY A 156 15.99 6.32 14.81
C GLY A 156 15.64 4.88 15.24
N VAL A 157 16.31 3.85 14.72
CA VAL A 157 16.04 2.46 15.09
C VAL A 157 17.02 1.99 16.16
N ILE A 158 16.52 1.75 17.37
CA ILE A 158 17.31 1.29 18.52
C ILE A 158 16.76 -0.06 18.97
N VAL A 159 17.55 -1.11 18.77
CA VAL A 159 17.20 -2.48 19.14
C VAL A 159 17.93 -2.85 20.44
N GLY A 160 17.16 -3.25 21.46
CA GLY A 160 17.64 -3.85 22.69
C GLY A 160 17.20 -5.30 22.82
N ASN A 161 17.65 -5.97 23.89
CA ASN A 161 17.37 -7.40 24.11
C ASN A 161 15.87 -7.72 24.23
N GLN A 162 15.07 -6.82 24.81
CA GLN A 162 13.62 -7.01 24.99
C GLN A 162 12.82 -5.76 24.63
N THR A 163 13.48 -4.77 24.02
CA THR A 163 12.90 -3.47 23.70
C THR A 163 13.29 -3.05 22.28
N LEU A 164 12.36 -2.44 21.56
CA LEU A 164 12.62 -1.80 20.28
C LEU A 164 12.08 -0.37 20.35
N VAL A 165 12.92 0.59 19.98
CA VAL A 165 12.54 2.00 19.91
C VAL A 165 12.68 2.48 18.48
N LEU A 166 11.63 3.12 17.99
CA LEU A 166 11.59 3.82 16.71
C LEU A 166 11.42 5.31 17.00
N GLN A 167 12.44 6.11 16.73
CA GLN A 167 12.40 7.55 16.93
C GLN A 167 11.91 8.27 15.68
N GLY A 168 11.06 9.28 15.85
CA GLY A 168 10.57 10.10 14.75
C GLY A 168 9.92 9.29 13.63
N VAL A 169 8.96 8.43 13.98
CA VAL A 169 8.36 7.48 13.03
C VAL A 169 7.77 8.21 11.82
N ASN A 170 7.84 7.57 10.65
CA ASN A 170 7.28 8.12 9.41
C ASN A 170 6.39 7.07 8.73
N ARG A 171 5.78 7.40 7.59
CA ARG A 171 4.87 6.50 6.86
C ARG A 171 5.49 5.12 6.56
N SER A 172 6.80 5.05 6.33
CA SER A 172 7.52 3.79 6.06
C SER A 172 7.75 2.93 7.30
N SER A 173 7.65 3.50 8.51
CA SER A 173 7.71 2.76 9.76
C SER A 173 6.43 1.96 10.02
N ALA A 174 5.32 2.26 9.33
CA ALA A 174 4.08 1.50 9.48
C ALA A 174 4.25 0.06 8.99
N GLY A 175 3.49 -0.88 9.55
CA GLY A 175 3.51 -2.28 9.14
C GLY A 175 3.46 -3.25 10.32
N ILE A 176 3.84 -4.49 10.08
CA ILE A 176 3.70 -5.57 11.07
C ILE A 176 5.04 -5.82 11.75
N TYR A 177 5.04 -5.75 13.07
CA TYR A 177 6.20 -6.05 13.91
C TYR A 177 6.05 -7.40 14.59
N THR A 178 7.15 -8.15 14.64
CA THR A 178 7.25 -9.40 15.41
C THR A 178 8.57 -9.45 16.16
N CYS A 179 8.56 -10.17 17.28
CA CYS A 179 9.74 -10.48 18.06
C CYS A 179 9.87 -12.01 18.17
N SER A 180 11.08 -12.52 18.13
CA SER A 180 11.36 -13.94 18.38
C SER A 180 12.51 -14.09 19.34
N ALA A 181 12.47 -15.15 20.16
CA ALA A 181 13.52 -15.44 21.12
C ALA A 181 13.97 -16.89 20.99
N THR A 182 15.26 -17.14 21.16
CA THR A 182 15.87 -18.48 20.97
C THR A 182 16.60 -18.92 22.23
N ASN A 183 16.35 -20.18 22.62
CA ASN A 183 17.11 -20.89 23.65
C ASN A 183 17.52 -22.29 23.14
N GLY A 184 18.08 -23.12 24.02
CA GLY A 184 18.53 -24.48 23.68
C GLY A 184 17.44 -25.43 23.16
N GLU A 185 16.16 -25.14 23.42
CA GLU A 185 15.03 -25.94 22.92
C GLU A 185 14.49 -25.45 21.56
N GLY A 186 14.97 -24.30 21.09
CA GLY A 186 14.62 -23.69 19.81
C GLY A 186 14.08 -22.26 19.93
N THR A 187 13.33 -21.84 18.91
CA THR A 187 12.84 -20.46 18.77
C THR A 187 11.34 -20.36 19.04
N GLY A 188 10.97 -19.39 19.87
CA GLY A 188 9.61 -18.91 20.07
C GLY A 188 9.34 -17.61 19.32
N TYR A 189 8.09 -17.37 18.94
CA TYR A 189 7.68 -16.20 18.15
C TYR A 189 6.50 -15.50 18.83
N SER A 190 6.51 -14.17 18.81
CA SER A 190 5.36 -13.38 19.23
C SER A 190 4.24 -13.45 18.19
N ALA A 191 3.03 -13.09 18.62
CA ALA A 191 2.00 -12.68 17.69
C ALA A 191 2.43 -11.43 16.91
N ALA A 192 1.82 -11.23 15.74
CA ALA A 192 1.99 -10.03 14.92
C ALA A 192 1.36 -8.81 15.60
N LEU A 193 2.13 -7.72 15.74
CA LEU A 193 1.65 -6.45 16.26
C LEU A 193 1.68 -5.39 15.14
N PRO A 194 0.53 -4.93 14.64
CA PRO A 194 0.50 -3.92 13.58
C PRO A 194 0.77 -2.52 14.15
N LEU A 195 1.69 -1.79 13.54
CA LEU A 195 1.94 -0.36 13.76
C LEU A 195 1.24 0.46 12.68
N ARG A 196 0.21 1.20 13.08
CA ARG A 196 -0.44 2.24 12.26
C ARG A 196 0.15 3.59 12.60
N ILE A 197 0.36 4.44 11.60
CA ILE A 197 0.93 5.77 11.77
C ILE A 197 0.01 6.77 11.08
N GLN A 198 -0.50 7.70 11.88
CA GLN A 198 -1.31 8.81 11.42
C GLN A 198 -0.43 9.93 10.83
N TYR A 199 -0.92 10.62 9.82
CA TYR A 199 -0.21 11.69 9.12
C TYR A 199 -1.19 12.75 8.61
N PRO A 200 -0.75 14.02 8.51
CA PRO A 200 -1.57 15.09 7.93
C PRO A 200 -1.80 14.81 6.42
N PRO A 201 -2.82 15.43 5.81
CA PRO A 201 -3.11 15.22 4.40
C PRO A 201 -1.95 15.61 3.47
N GLU A 202 -1.68 14.80 2.46
CA GLU A 202 -0.69 15.02 1.39
C GLU A 202 -1.36 14.88 0.02
N CYS A 203 -0.89 15.57 -1.03
CA CYS A 203 -1.48 15.39 -2.37
C CYS A 203 -1.25 13.96 -2.88
N GLY A 204 -2.32 13.29 -3.34
CA GLY A 204 -2.25 11.93 -3.89
C GLY A 204 -1.54 11.81 -5.25
N GLY A 205 -0.85 12.86 -5.70
CA GLY A 205 -0.10 12.92 -6.96
C GLY A 205 1.04 13.92 -6.88
N ARG A 206 2.08 13.72 -7.69
CA ARG A 206 3.23 14.61 -7.76
C ARG A 206 2.98 15.75 -8.75
N GLY A 207 3.25 16.98 -8.31
CA GLY A 207 3.24 18.17 -9.17
C GLY A 207 1.88 18.82 -9.35
N SER A 208 1.89 19.95 -10.07
CA SER A 208 0.70 20.71 -10.42
C SER A 208 -0.03 20.10 -11.63
N LYS A 209 -1.36 20.13 -11.62
CA LYS A 209 -2.19 19.72 -12.78
C LYS A 209 -2.56 20.93 -13.62
N VAL A 210 -2.54 20.81 -14.94
CA VAL A 210 -2.96 21.88 -15.86
C VAL A 210 -4.31 21.51 -16.48
N LEU A 211 -5.26 22.43 -16.43
CA LEU A 211 -6.61 22.28 -16.98
C LEU A 211 -6.84 23.37 -18.02
N TRP A 212 -7.17 22.94 -19.24
CA TRP A 212 -7.42 23.80 -20.39
C TRP A 212 -8.91 24.04 -20.53
N VAL A 213 -9.36 25.26 -20.23
CA VAL A 213 -10.78 25.59 -20.05
C VAL A 213 -11.16 26.83 -20.86
N SER A 214 -12.25 26.73 -21.61
CA SER A 214 -12.82 27.85 -22.37
C SER A 214 -13.65 28.77 -21.49
N LEU A 215 -13.82 30.01 -21.93
CA LEU A 215 -14.66 30.97 -21.22
C LEU A 215 -16.10 30.41 -21.10
N LYS A 216 -16.68 30.49 -19.91
CA LYS A 216 -18.01 29.96 -19.54
C LYS A 216 -18.13 28.43 -19.57
N GLU A 217 -17.04 27.69 -19.75
CA GLU A 217 -17.03 26.23 -19.65
C GLU A 217 -16.92 25.80 -18.18
N LEU A 218 -17.79 24.89 -17.74
CA LEU A 218 -17.69 24.31 -16.40
C LEU A 218 -16.53 23.31 -16.31
N ALA A 219 -15.54 23.63 -15.49
CA ALA A 219 -14.45 22.73 -15.13
C ALA A 219 -14.72 22.07 -13.77
N LYS A 220 -14.59 20.73 -13.72
CA LYS A 220 -14.66 19.95 -12.47
C LYS A 220 -13.27 19.61 -12.00
N VAL A 221 -12.87 20.18 -10.87
CA VAL A 221 -11.52 20.05 -10.32
C VAL A 221 -11.55 19.11 -9.12
N GLU A 222 -11.06 17.89 -9.32
CA GLU A 222 -10.94 16.88 -8.26
C GLU A 222 -9.61 17.04 -7.51
N CYS A 223 -9.71 17.37 -6.23
CA CYS A 223 -8.62 17.30 -5.27
C CYS A 223 -8.72 16.04 -4.44
N ARG A 224 -7.72 15.15 -4.60
CA ARG A 224 -7.59 13.91 -3.82
C ARG A 224 -6.33 13.98 -2.98
N VAL A 225 -6.49 13.74 -1.68
CA VAL A 225 -5.39 13.73 -0.70
C VAL A 225 -5.23 12.35 -0.07
N GLU A 226 -4.01 12.00 0.29
CA GLU A 226 -3.70 10.85 1.14
C GLU A 226 -3.60 11.35 2.58
N ALA A 227 -4.40 10.78 3.49
CA ALA A 227 -4.41 11.17 4.89
C ALA A 227 -4.83 9.99 5.78
N ASP A 228 -4.29 9.95 6.99
CA ASP A 228 -4.77 9.07 8.04
C ASP A 228 -4.74 9.81 9.39
N PRO A 229 -5.86 10.10 10.04
CA PRO A 229 -7.25 9.79 9.65
C PRO A 229 -7.73 10.58 8.42
N PRO A 230 -8.93 10.28 7.88
CA PRO A 230 -9.52 11.08 6.80
C PRO A 230 -9.53 12.58 7.12
N PRO A 231 -9.48 13.46 6.10
CA PRO A 231 -9.59 14.90 6.31
C PRO A 231 -10.90 15.28 7.01
N ASP A 232 -10.81 16.25 7.92
CA ASP A 232 -11.95 16.83 8.63
C ASP A 232 -12.53 18.03 7.86
N ALA A 233 -11.74 18.69 7.00
CA ALA A 233 -12.17 19.81 6.17
C ALA A 233 -11.28 20.00 4.92
N PHE A 234 -11.86 20.58 3.86
CA PHE A 234 -11.14 21.12 2.70
C PHE A 234 -11.34 22.62 2.55
N HIS A 235 -10.31 23.29 2.01
CA HIS A 235 -10.35 24.71 1.69
C HIS A 235 -9.72 24.98 0.34
N TRP A 236 -10.43 25.71 -0.50
CA TRP A 236 -9.97 26.11 -1.82
C TRP A 236 -9.60 27.59 -1.85
N LYS A 237 -8.50 27.90 -2.53
CA LYS A 237 -8.08 29.26 -2.85
C LYS A 237 -7.85 29.39 -4.33
N PHE A 238 -8.31 30.48 -4.92
CA PHE A 238 -7.93 30.87 -6.28
C PHE A 238 -6.88 31.97 -6.21
N ASN A 239 -5.86 31.89 -7.05
CA ASN A 239 -4.80 32.87 -7.15
C ASN A 239 -4.55 33.24 -8.61
N ASN A 240 -4.67 34.51 -8.97
CA ASN A 240 -4.27 35.03 -10.27
C ASN A 240 -3.11 36.04 -10.11
N SER A 241 -2.81 36.82 -11.15
CA SER A 241 -1.74 37.82 -11.09
C SER A 241 -2.04 39.03 -10.20
N ALA A 242 -3.30 39.26 -9.83
CA ALA A 242 -3.77 40.43 -9.11
C ALA A 242 -4.16 40.14 -7.66
N GLU A 243 -4.73 38.97 -7.38
CA GLU A 243 -5.37 38.67 -6.10
C GLU A 243 -5.37 37.17 -5.76
N THR A 244 -5.53 36.90 -4.45
CA THR A 244 -5.81 35.57 -3.91
C THR A 244 -7.16 35.58 -3.20
N ILE A 245 -8.10 34.79 -3.69
CA ILE A 245 -9.49 34.74 -3.23
C ILE A 245 -9.77 33.38 -2.57
N LEU A 246 -10.52 33.38 -1.47
CA LEU A 246 -11.07 32.16 -0.87
C LEU A 246 -12.28 31.72 -1.69
N VAL A 247 -12.30 30.45 -2.10
CA VAL A 247 -13.44 29.88 -2.82
C VAL A 247 -14.54 29.53 -1.79
N PRO A 248 -15.79 29.98 -1.99
CA PRO A 248 -16.89 29.66 -1.08
C PRO A 248 -17.19 28.15 -1.00
N GLU A 249 -17.53 27.66 0.19
CA GLU A 249 -17.91 26.25 0.42
C GLU A 249 -19.07 25.78 -0.46
N SER A 250 -19.95 26.68 -0.88
CA SER A 250 -21.06 26.34 -1.79
C SER A 250 -20.63 25.92 -3.20
N GLN A 251 -19.36 26.14 -3.59
CA GLN A 251 -18.84 25.81 -4.92
C GLN A 251 -18.15 24.45 -4.98
N PHE A 252 -17.95 23.79 -3.83
CA PHE A 252 -17.33 22.48 -3.79
C PHE A 252 -18.06 21.52 -2.87
N THR A 253 -17.79 20.23 -3.07
CA THR A 253 -18.33 19.14 -2.27
C THR A 253 -17.19 18.30 -1.72
N GLU A 254 -17.40 17.69 -0.56
CA GLU A 254 -16.40 16.89 0.13
C GLU A 254 -16.91 15.47 0.35
N SER A 255 -16.03 14.48 0.14
CA SER A 255 -16.33 13.07 0.34
C SER A 255 -15.05 12.33 0.73
N GLY A 256 -14.89 12.13 2.05
CA GLY A 256 -13.72 11.46 2.63
C GLY A 256 -12.41 12.14 2.22
N TRP A 257 -11.62 11.47 1.37
CA TRP A 257 -10.32 11.94 0.92
C TRP A 257 -10.35 12.83 -0.33
N THR A 258 -11.55 13.21 -0.79
CA THR A 258 -11.73 13.95 -2.05
C THR A 258 -12.60 15.18 -1.86
N SER A 259 -12.20 16.29 -2.48
CA SER A 259 -13.01 17.48 -2.67
C SER A 259 -13.17 17.77 -4.16
N MET A 260 -14.39 18.07 -4.60
CA MET A 260 -14.73 18.36 -5.99
C MET A 260 -15.20 19.80 -6.10
N LEU A 261 -14.42 20.64 -6.78
CA LEU A 261 -14.75 22.03 -7.06
C LEU A 261 -15.33 22.19 -8.47
N GLU A 262 -16.47 22.87 -8.57
CA GLU A 262 -17.10 23.27 -9.82
C GLU A 262 -16.69 24.73 -10.13
N PHE A 263 -15.81 24.91 -11.12
CA PHE A 263 -15.23 26.21 -11.47
C PHE A 263 -15.54 26.58 -12.91
N THR A 264 -16.11 27.77 -13.12
CA THR A 264 -16.46 28.28 -14.46
C THR A 264 -15.82 29.65 -14.66
N PRO A 265 -14.80 29.80 -15.52
CA PRO A 265 -14.20 31.11 -15.78
C PRO A 265 -15.20 32.01 -16.53
N LEU A 266 -15.45 33.22 -16.04
CA LEU A 266 -16.40 34.16 -16.63
C LEU A 266 -15.69 35.33 -17.33
N THR A 267 -14.47 35.64 -16.90
CA THR A 267 -13.62 36.71 -17.42
C THR A 267 -12.18 36.23 -17.63
N GLU A 268 -11.38 37.00 -18.36
CA GLU A 268 -9.94 36.73 -18.55
C GLU A 268 -9.14 36.72 -17.24
N PHE A 269 -9.65 37.33 -16.17
CA PHE A 269 -9.00 37.34 -14.85
C PHE A 269 -9.29 36.09 -14.02
N ASP A 270 -10.19 35.22 -14.47
CA ASP A 270 -10.53 33.95 -13.81
C ASP A 270 -9.58 32.81 -14.22
N TYR A 271 -8.57 33.10 -15.06
CA TYR A 271 -7.46 32.19 -15.35
C TYR A 271 -6.34 32.39 -14.35
N GLY A 272 -5.82 31.29 -13.80
CA GLY A 272 -4.92 31.34 -12.66
C GLY A 272 -4.68 29.98 -12.04
N THR A 273 -4.47 29.95 -10.73
CA THR A 273 -4.11 28.74 -9.99
C THR A 273 -5.07 28.51 -8.84
N LEU A 274 -5.74 27.37 -8.86
CA LEU A 274 -6.51 26.85 -7.74
C LEU A 274 -5.59 26.05 -6.81
N GLN A 275 -5.75 26.29 -5.50
CA GLN A 275 -5.01 25.65 -4.43
C GLN A 275 -6.00 24.93 -3.52
N CYS A 276 -5.89 23.61 -3.46
CA CYS A 276 -6.66 22.80 -2.52
C CYS A 276 -5.82 22.51 -1.28
N TRP A 277 -6.38 22.81 -0.11
CA TRP A 277 -5.85 22.48 1.20
C TRP A 277 -6.78 21.51 1.90
N ALA A 278 -6.21 20.54 2.61
CA ALA A 278 -6.93 19.67 3.52
C ALA A 278 -6.26 19.64 4.90
N GLU A 279 -7.06 19.36 5.92
CA GLU A 279 -6.57 19.16 7.29
C GLU A 279 -7.30 18.00 7.96
N ASN A 280 -6.61 17.33 8.88
CA ASN A 280 -7.20 16.32 9.78
C ASN A 280 -6.73 16.58 11.22
N SER A 281 -7.17 15.75 12.15
CA SER A 281 -6.80 15.83 13.57
C SER A 281 -5.28 15.76 13.87
N VAL A 282 -4.46 15.29 12.94
CA VAL A 282 -2.98 15.28 13.08
C VAL A 282 -2.40 16.62 12.68
N GLY A 283 -2.97 17.25 11.65
CA GLY A 283 -2.57 18.58 11.22
C GLY A 283 -2.99 18.91 9.79
N ARG A 284 -2.52 20.06 9.34
CA ARG A 284 -2.75 20.58 7.99
C ARG A 284 -1.68 20.10 7.02
N GLN A 285 -2.09 19.93 5.76
CA GLN A 285 -1.20 19.70 4.64
C GLN A 285 -0.03 20.71 4.58
N ALA A 286 1.19 20.23 4.30
CA ALA A 286 2.39 21.07 4.28
C ALA A 286 2.45 22.01 3.05
N SER A 287 1.95 21.55 1.90
CA SER A 287 1.90 22.31 0.64
C SER A 287 0.64 21.94 -0.14
N PRO A 288 -0.12 22.90 -0.71
CA PRO A 288 -1.42 22.63 -1.32
C PRO A 288 -1.31 21.82 -2.62
N CYS A 289 -2.43 21.21 -3.02
CA CYS A 289 -2.54 20.63 -4.36
C CYS A 289 -2.85 21.74 -5.36
N MET A 290 -2.00 21.87 -6.37
CA MET A 290 -1.99 22.99 -7.31
C MET A 290 -2.63 22.62 -8.64
N PHE A 291 -3.58 23.42 -9.10
CA PHE A 291 -4.26 23.26 -10.39
C PHE A 291 -4.18 24.57 -11.17
N HIS A 292 -3.52 24.57 -12.32
CA HIS A 292 -3.41 25.73 -13.20
C HIS A 292 -4.56 25.70 -14.21
N ILE A 293 -5.46 26.68 -14.13
CA ILE A 293 -6.53 26.89 -15.09
C ILE A 293 -6.00 27.80 -16.18
N VAL A 294 -5.81 27.22 -17.37
CA VAL A 294 -5.26 27.90 -18.54
C VAL A 294 -6.36 28.04 -19.58
N LYS A 295 -6.40 29.21 -20.21
CA LYS A 295 -7.35 29.50 -21.27
C LYS A 295 -7.14 28.55 -22.45
N ALA A 296 -8.24 28.00 -22.95
CA ALA A 296 -8.27 27.28 -24.21
C ALA A 296 -9.47 27.69 -25.05
N GLU A 297 -9.27 27.82 -26.35
CA GLU A 297 -10.30 28.20 -27.32
C GLU A 297 -10.27 27.23 -28.49
N HIS A 298 -11.28 27.27 -29.36
CA HIS A 298 -11.17 26.61 -30.66
C HIS A 298 -10.07 27.30 -31.48
N PRO A 299 -9.52 26.64 -32.51
CA PRO A 299 -8.49 27.26 -33.33
C PRO A 299 -9.03 28.45 -34.10
N ASP A 300 -8.14 29.38 -34.45
CA ASP A 300 -8.41 30.40 -35.44
C ASP A 300 -8.40 29.79 -36.85
N PRO A 301 -9.10 30.41 -37.82
CA PRO A 301 -9.02 29.99 -39.22
C PRO A 301 -7.59 30.01 -39.76
N VAL A 302 -7.30 29.11 -40.70
CA VAL A 302 -6.04 29.15 -41.46
C VAL A 302 -5.86 30.50 -42.16
N THR A 303 -4.64 30.93 -42.45
CA THR A 303 -4.40 32.24 -43.12
C THR A 303 -3.46 32.07 -44.30
N ASN A 304 -3.33 33.10 -45.14
CA ASN A 304 -2.37 33.11 -46.26
C ASN A 304 -2.45 31.87 -47.18
N CYS A 305 -3.66 31.41 -47.48
CA CYS A 305 -3.89 30.28 -48.35
C CYS A 305 -3.52 30.60 -49.81
N SER A 306 -2.83 29.65 -50.46
CA SER A 306 -2.43 29.73 -51.85
C SER A 306 -2.63 28.39 -52.54
N SER A 307 -3.01 28.42 -53.81
CA SER A 307 -3.08 27.25 -54.69
C SER A 307 -1.93 27.26 -55.69
N LYS A 308 -1.33 26.10 -55.89
CA LYS A 308 -0.34 25.86 -56.94
C LYS A 308 -0.74 24.62 -57.73
N LEU A 309 -0.92 24.78 -59.04
CA LEU A 309 -1.07 23.63 -59.95
C LEU A 309 0.26 22.87 -60.01
N GLU A 310 0.24 21.57 -59.72
CA GLU A 310 1.43 20.71 -59.86
C GLU A 310 1.48 20.07 -61.25
N ASP A 311 0.32 19.69 -61.79
CA ASP A 311 0.13 19.22 -63.16
C ASP A 311 -1.32 19.48 -63.64
N ARG A 312 -1.71 18.93 -64.80
CA ARG A 312 -3.05 19.12 -65.38
C ARG A 312 -4.19 18.44 -64.59
N PHE A 313 -3.87 17.60 -63.60
CA PHE A 313 -4.83 16.81 -62.84
C PHE A 313 -4.60 16.91 -61.33
N SER A 314 -3.71 17.80 -60.87
CA SER A 314 -3.41 17.97 -59.45
C SER A 314 -3.09 19.40 -59.04
N VAL A 315 -3.55 19.74 -57.84
CA VAL A 315 -3.32 21.03 -57.19
C VAL A 315 -2.85 20.82 -55.76
N THR A 316 -1.90 21.64 -55.35
CA THR A 316 -1.48 21.77 -53.95
C THR A 316 -2.05 23.05 -53.36
N ILE A 317 -2.75 22.93 -52.25
CA ILE A 317 -3.21 24.04 -51.41
C ILE A 317 -2.28 24.14 -50.21
N LYS A 318 -1.72 25.33 -49.98
CA LYS A 318 -0.87 25.62 -48.81
C LYS A 318 -1.40 26.84 -48.09
N CYS A 319 -1.60 26.72 -46.80
CA CYS A 319 -1.94 27.84 -45.92
C CYS A 319 -0.91 27.97 -44.79
N ALA A 320 -0.94 29.09 -44.08
CA ALA A 320 -0.33 29.25 -42.77
C ALA A 320 -1.34 28.83 -41.68
N PRO A 321 -0.89 28.16 -40.61
CA PRO A 321 -1.74 27.86 -39.47
C PRO A 321 -2.21 29.16 -38.78
N GLY A 322 -3.46 29.16 -38.29
CA GLY A 322 -3.95 30.18 -37.35
C GLY A 322 -3.45 29.91 -35.92
N GLY A 323 -3.91 30.73 -34.96
CA GLY A 323 -3.77 30.45 -33.54
C GLY A 323 -4.42 29.11 -33.19
N ASP A 324 -3.78 28.31 -32.35
CA ASP A 324 -4.22 26.95 -32.02
C ASP A 324 -5.20 26.90 -30.83
N GLY A 325 -5.50 28.06 -30.25
CA GLY A 325 -6.33 28.18 -29.06
C GLY A 325 -5.70 27.55 -27.80
N GLY A 326 -4.37 27.39 -27.77
CA GLY A 326 -3.63 26.78 -26.65
C GLY A 326 -3.61 25.26 -26.66
N LEU A 327 -4.19 24.61 -27.68
CA LEU A 327 -4.28 23.16 -27.79
C LEU A 327 -3.81 22.69 -29.17
N VAL A 328 -3.33 21.45 -29.26
CA VAL A 328 -2.89 20.87 -30.53
C VAL A 328 -4.06 20.86 -31.53
N GLN A 329 -3.82 21.46 -32.70
CA GLN A 329 -4.80 21.59 -33.77
C GLN A 329 -4.56 20.59 -34.92
N VAL A 330 -5.65 20.19 -35.57
CA VAL A 330 -5.69 19.38 -36.79
C VAL A 330 -6.32 20.21 -37.90
N PHE A 331 -5.76 20.16 -39.11
CA PHE A 331 -6.27 20.90 -40.26
C PHE A 331 -7.09 20.00 -41.15
N HIS A 332 -8.17 20.54 -41.71
CA HIS A 332 -9.10 19.85 -42.57
C HIS A 332 -9.23 20.58 -43.91
N MET A 333 -9.40 19.80 -44.98
CA MET A 333 -9.68 20.31 -46.31
C MET A 333 -10.78 19.46 -46.96
N GLU A 334 -11.78 20.15 -47.49
CA GLU A 334 -12.86 19.59 -48.29
C GLU A 334 -12.81 20.21 -49.69
N ALA A 335 -12.84 19.39 -50.73
CA ALA A 335 -12.85 19.82 -52.12
C ALA A 335 -14.18 19.47 -52.77
N TYR A 336 -14.83 20.44 -53.40
CA TYR A 336 -16.13 20.31 -54.05
C TYR A 336 -16.03 20.62 -55.54
N VAL A 337 -16.75 19.86 -56.37
CA VAL A 337 -16.87 20.16 -57.80
C VAL A 337 -17.96 21.21 -58.01
N MET A 338 -17.66 22.29 -58.73
CA MET A 338 -18.59 23.37 -59.03
C MET A 338 -19.19 23.23 -60.45
N PRO A 339 -20.46 23.67 -60.67
CA PRO A 339 -21.37 24.31 -59.71
C PRO A 339 -22.20 23.32 -58.87
N ALA A 340 -22.10 22.02 -59.11
CA ALA A 340 -22.93 20.99 -58.47
C ALA A 340 -22.71 20.85 -56.95
N ARG A 341 -21.62 21.43 -56.40
CA ARG A 341 -21.19 21.32 -54.99
C ARG A 341 -21.10 19.87 -54.51
N THR A 342 -20.65 18.98 -55.37
CA THR A 342 -20.44 17.57 -55.01
C THR A 342 -19.11 17.41 -54.31
N LEU A 343 -19.12 16.82 -53.11
CA LEU A 343 -17.90 16.56 -52.34
C LEU A 343 -17.03 15.54 -53.10
N LEU A 344 -15.81 15.94 -53.42
CA LEU A 344 -14.82 15.09 -54.09
C LEU A 344 -13.84 14.49 -53.08
N VAL A 345 -13.31 15.31 -52.18
CA VAL A 345 -12.27 14.91 -51.23
C VAL A 345 -12.54 15.54 -49.88
N ASN A 346 -12.35 14.78 -48.81
CA ASN A 346 -12.23 15.27 -47.44
C ASN A 346 -10.95 14.67 -46.82
N ARG A 347 -10.04 15.52 -46.35
CA ARG A 347 -8.74 15.11 -45.77
C ARG A 347 -8.43 15.92 -44.53
N SER A 348 -7.73 15.30 -43.61
CA SER A 348 -7.17 15.94 -42.42
C SER A 348 -5.66 15.74 -42.36
N ALA A 349 -4.93 16.71 -41.81
CA ALA A 349 -3.47 16.66 -41.68
C ALA A 349 -3.00 17.49 -40.47
N GLU A 350 -1.77 17.21 -40.00
CA GLU A 350 -1.11 17.99 -38.93
C GLU A 350 -0.60 19.36 -39.42
N THR A 351 -0.50 19.55 -40.73
CA THR A 351 -0.15 20.84 -41.34
C THR A 351 -1.20 21.21 -42.38
N PRO A 352 -1.51 22.51 -42.60
CA PRO A 352 -2.51 22.96 -43.56
C PRO A 352 -1.96 22.96 -45.01
N ASN A 353 -1.39 21.83 -45.41
CA ASN A 353 -0.80 21.59 -46.73
C ASN A 353 -1.43 20.34 -47.34
N PHE A 354 -2.21 20.52 -48.39
CA PHE A 354 -3.00 19.46 -49.02
C PHE A 354 -2.69 19.36 -50.50
N THR A 355 -2.39 18.16 -50.98
CA THR A 355 -2.26 17.89 -52.42
C THR A 355 -3.42 17.02 -52.87
N VAL A 356 -4.22 17.52 -53.81
CA VAL A 356 -5.36 16.82 -54.39
C VAL A 356 -5.02 16.42 -55.80
N LYS A 357 -5.19 15.13 -56.10
CA LYS A 357 -4.88 14.50 -57.40
C LYS A 357 -6.15 13.94 -58.02
N GLY A 358 -6.13 13.71 -59.34
CA GLY A 358 -7.24 13.12 -60.08
C GLY A 358 -8.35 14.13 -60.41
N LEU A 359 -8.01 15.42 -60.47
CA LEU A 359 -8.92 16.48 -60.89
C LEU A 359 -9.11 16.44 -62.41
N GLN A 360 -10.26 16.90 -62.88
CA GLN A 360 -10.59 16.97 -64.31
C GLN A 360 -10.20 18.34 -64.88
N HIS A 361 -9.75 18.35 -66.13
CA HIS A 361 -9.44 19.57 -66.86
C HIS A 361 -10.73 20.36 -67.17
N ASP A 362 -10.62 21.69 -67.21
CA ASP A 362 -11.72 22.62 -67.53
C ASP A 362 -12.88 22.57 -66.50
N VAL A 363 -12.59 22.12 -65.28
CA VAL A 363 -13.55 22.05 -64.16
C VAL A 363 -13.11 23.00 -63.04
N GLU A 364 -14.08 23.70 -62.45
CA GLU A 364 -13.88 24.55 -61.27
C GLU A 364 -14.11 23.75 -59.99
N TYR A 365 -13.22 23.92 -59.02
CA TYR A 365 -13.27 23.27 -57.71
C TYR A 365 -13.25 24.30 -56.60
N ARG A 366 -14.09 24.09 -55.58
CA ARG A 366 -14.09 24.86 -54.34
C ARG A 366 -13.40 24.09 -53.23
N PHE A 367 -12.34 24.65 -52.66
CA PHE A 367 -11.65 24.09 -51.50
C PHE A 367 -12.09 24.84 -50.25
N VAL A 368 -12.58 24.12 -49.25
CA VAL A 368 -12.96 24.62 -47.92
C VAL A 368 -11.94 24.10 -46.93
N LEU A 369 -11.29 25.00 -46.19
CA LEU A 369 -10.26 24.68 -45.20
C LEU A 369 -10.64 25.22 -43.84
N TYR A 370 -10.41 24.43 -42.80
CA TYR A 370 -10.66 24.80 -41.41
C TYR A 370 -9.74 24.01 -40.48
N ALA A 371 -9.56 24.48 -39.25
CA ALA A 371 -8.80 23.79 -38.21
C ALA A 371 -9.75 23.28 -37.12
N SER A 372 -9.31 22.30 -36.34
CA SER A 372 -10.04 21.80 -35.17
C SER A 372 -9.11 21.44 -34.02
N ASN A 373 -9.61 21.56 -32.81
CA ASN A 373 -8.98 21.05 -31.59
C ASN A 373 -10.09 20.49 -30.65
N PRO A 374 -9.78 19.99 -29.45
CA PRO A 374 -10.80 19.48 -28.53
C PRO A 374 -11.88 20.49 -28.10
N LYS A 375 -11.68 21.80 -28.32
CA LYS A 375 -12.64 22.86 -28.01
C LYS A 375 -13.55 23.24 -29.18
N GLY A 376 -13.25 22.78 -30.40
CA GLY A 376 -14.13 22.97 -31.54
C GLY A 376 -13.40 23.14 -32.87
N PHE A 377 -14.17 23.60 -33.86
CA PHE A 377 -13.68 23.93 -35.20
C PHE A 377 -13.50 25.43 -35.33
N SER A 378 -12.52 25.85 -36.14
CA SER A 378 -12.41 27.23 -36.58
C SER A 378 -13.52 27.56 -37.59
N ASP A 379 -13.73 28.85 -37.86
CA ASP A 379 -14.41 29.25 -39.09
C ASP A 379 -13.65 28.69 -40.31
N ASN A 380 -14.40 28.42 -41.39
CA ASN A 380 -13.82 27.92 -42.62
C ASN A 380 -13.43 29.07 -43.57
N ILE A 381 -12.42 28.78 -44.40
CA ILE A 381 -12.05 29.61 -45.54
C ILE A 381 -12.29 28.80 -46.79
N SER A 382 -12.88 29.45 -47.79
CA SER A 382 -13.08 28.84 -49.10
C SER A 382 -12.27 29.55 -50.18
N MET A 383 -11.80 28.77 -51.16
CA MET A 383 -11.13 29.27 -52.35
C MET A 383 -11.54 28.46 -53.57
N ASP A 384 -11.75 29.15 -54.68
CA ASP A 384 -12.12 28.52 -55.96
C ASP A 384 -10.87 28.41 -56.85
N VAL A 385 -10.66 27.23 -57.44
CA VAL A 385 -9.54 26.93 -58.34
C VAL A 385 -10.08 26.32 -59.62
N PHE A 386 -9.74 26.93 -60.75
CA PHE A 386 -10.11 26.44 -62.07
C PHE A 386 -8.99 25.62 -62.71
N MET A 387 -9.28 24.38 -63.10
CA MET A 387 -8.31 23.45 -63.70
C MET A 387 -8.18 23.64 -65.23
N GLY A 388 -7.98 24.86 -65.70
CA GLY A 388 -7.87 25.20 -67.14
C GLY A 388 -6.54 25.88 -67.52
N GLU A 389 -6.25 25.95 -68.82
CA GLU A 389 -5.08 26.66 -69.34
C GLU A 389 -5.31 28.19 -69.33
N LYS A 390 -5.05 28.85 -68.19
CA LYS A 390 -4.76 30.28 -68.17
C LYS A 390 -3.47 30.59 -67.41
N ALA A 391 -2.45 30.94 -68.21
CA ALA A 391 -1.21 31.65 -67.90
C ALA A 391 -0.12 30.92 -67.08
N LEU A 392 0.67 30.11 -67.78
CA LEU A 392 2.12 30.00 -67.54
C LEU A 392 2.79 31.38 -67.79
N ALA A 393 2.65 32.29 -66.84
CA ALA A 393 3.46 33.52 -66.77
C ALA A 393 3.36 34.13 -65.37
N GLY A 394 4.22 33.71 -64.45
CA GLY A 394 4.79 34.56 -63.39
C GLY A 394 3.88 35.46 -62.55
N THR A 395 2.61 35.13 -62.31
CA THR A 395 1.72 35.92 -61.44
C THR A 395 1.17 35.07 -60.31
N SER A 396 1.64 35.35 -59.10
CA SER A 396 0.96 35.01 -57.85
C SER A 396 -0.44 35.61 -57.87
N PHE A 397 -1.47 34.78 -58.00
CA PHE A 397 -2.86 35.20 -57.82
C PHE A 397 -3.13 35.36 -56.32
N PHE A 398 -3.32 36.60 -55.89
CA PHE A 398 -3.93 36.90 -54.60
C PHE A 398 -5.44 36.69 -54.73
N SER A 399 -5.92 35.51 -54.33
CA SER A 399 -7.35 35.30 -54.07
C SER A 399 -7.66 35.89 -52.70
N TYR A 400 -8.53 36.91 -52.65
CA TYR A 400 -9.01 37.44 -51.39
C TYR A 400 -9.96 36.41 -50.77
N ALA A 401 -9.56 35.86 -49.62
CA ALA A 401 -10.44 35.06 -48.78
C ALA A 401 -11.63 35.92 -48.34
N THR A 402 -12.85 35.52 -48.71
CA THR A 402 -14.07 36.10 -48.14
C THR A 402 -14.39 35.36 -46.84
N SER A 403 -14.26 36.06 -45.71
CA SER A 403 -14.84 35.62 -44.44
C SER A 403 -16.35 35.80 -44.51
N ALA A 404 -17.11 34.71 -44.36
CA ALA A 404 -18.55 34.78 -44.19
C ALA A 404 -18.84 35.08 -42.71
N TYR A 405 -19.05 36.36 -42.37
CA TYR A 405 -19.63 36.73 -41.08
C TYR A 405 -21.10 36.31 -41.07
N HIS A 406 -21.48 35.42 -40.14
CA HIS A 406 -22.87 35.16 -39.77
C HIS A 406 -23.07 35.16 -38.27
#